data_AF-X1M8D3-F1
#
_entry.id   AF-X1M8D3-F1
#
_cell.length_a   1.000
_cell.length_b   1.000
_cell.length_c   1.000
_cell.angle_alpha   90.00
_cell.angle_beta   90.00
_cell.angle_gamma   90.00
#
_symmetry.space_group_name_H-M   'P 1'
#
loop_
_entity.id
_entity.type
_entity.pdbx_description
1 polymer ?
#
loop_
_entity_poly.entity_id
_entity_poly.type
_entity_poly.pdbx_seq_one_letter_code
_entity_poly.pdbx_strand_id
1 'polypeptide(L)'
;MPTFDLEQFAQTAGRIREKAIEEKRLISNPSNGELRLLLESEPGVRKTIYGNFVAESEPTSRAAMFTQSSPDYLFGEEEREFLVQCEKALAQEKLISIDTIVGNENSETTVRLIVPEDLPMLPMVGRIFLYP
;
A
#
# COMPACT_ATOMS: atom_id res chain seq x y z
N MET A 1 -20.05 9.66 -22.99
CA MET A 1 -19.75 9.12 -21.64
C MET A 1 -18.42 9.71 -21.22
N PRO A 2 -18.26 10.26 -20.02
CA PRO A 2 -16.93 10.65 -19.57
C PRO A 2 -16.13 9.36 -19.38
N THR A 3 -15.20 9.11 -20.27
CA THR A 3 -14.20 8.05 -20.10
C THR A 3 -13.40 8.41 -18.86
N PHE A 4 -13.45 7.58 -17.82
CA PHE A 4 -12.60 7.77 -16.66
C PHE A 4 -11.14 7.63 -17.09
N ASP A 5 -10.31 8.63 -16.77
CA ASP A 5 -8.88 8.56 -17.02
C ASP A 5 -8.21 7.72 -15.93
N LEU A 6 -7.65 6.56 -16.31
CA LEU A 6 -6.99 5.63 -15.39
C LEU A 6 -5.73 6.23 -14.77
N GLU A 7 -5.10 7.21 -15.40
CA GLU A 7 -3.94 7.92 -14.83
C GLU A 7 -4.29 8.66 -13.54
N GLN A 8 -5.58 8.96 -13.30
CA GLN A 8 -6.02 9.56 -12.05
C GLN A 8 -5.67 8.71 -10.82
N PHE A 9 -5.61 7.38 -10.93
CA PHE A 9 -5.17 6.53 -9.83
C PHE A 9 -3.70 6.82 -9.46
N ALA A 10 -2.80 6.83 -10.45
CA ALA A 10 -1.39 7.11 -10.26
C ALA A 10 -1.14 8.53 -9.78
N GLN A 11 -1.83 9.51 -10.36
CA GLN A 11 -1.76 10.92 -9.95
C GLN A 11 -2.21 11.10 -8.50
N THR A 12 -3.30 10.43 -8.10
CA THR A 12 -3.83 10.50 -6.73
C THR A 12 -2.85 9.89 -5.73
N ALA A 13 -2.28 8.73 -6.02
CA ALA A 13 -1.22 8.13 -5.21
C ALA A 13 0.01 9.04 -5.10
N GLY A 14 0.37 9.73 -6.20
CA GLY A 14 1.42 10.75 -6.23
C GLY A 14 1.13 11.91 -5.27
N ARG A 15 -0.05 12.52 -5.36
CA ARG A 15 -0.47 13.63 -4.47
C ARG A 15 -0.45 13.24 -2.99
N ILE A 16 -0.96 12.04 -2.66
CA ILE A 16 -0.94 11.52 -1.28
C ILE A 16 0.50 11.46 -0.75
N ARG A 17 1.42 10.91 -1.55
CA ARG A 17 2.82 10.77 -1.17
C ARG A 17 3.53 12.12 -1.04
N GLU A 18 3.36 13.01 -2.02
CA GLU A 18 3.95 14.35 -2.02
C GLU A 18 3.54 15.12 -0.77
N LYS A 19 2.24 15.12 -0.46
CA LYS A 19 1.71 15.74 0.75
C LYS A 19 2.30 15.13 2.03
N ALA A 20 2.44 13.80 2.09
CA ALA A 20 3.07 13.14 3.24
C ALA A 20 4.56 13.48 3.39
N ILE A 21 5.28 13.76 2.30
CA ILE A 21 6.66 14.27 2.32
C ILE A 21 6.70 15.69 2.89
N GLU A 22 5.87 16.58 2.34
CA GLU A 22 5.79 17.98 2.76
C GLU A 22 5.49 18.10 4.26
N GLU A 23 4.58 17.26 4.74
CA GLU A 23 4.17 17.23 6.15
C GLU A 23 5.06 16.36 7.05
N LYS A 24 6.14 15.77 6.51
CA LYS A 24 7.10 14.90 7.25
C LYS A 24 6.44 13.69 7.93
N ARG A 25 5.43 13.13 7.30
CA ARG A 25 4.67 11.95 7.73
C ARG A 25 5.03 10.68 6.94
N LEU A 26 6.03 10.73 6.05
CA LEU A 26 6.44 9.61 5.20
C LEU A 26 7.72 8.91 5.70
N ILE A 27 7.63 7.60 5.93
CA ILE A 27 8.78 6.70 6.08
C ILE A 27 9.09 6.12 4.69
N SER A 28 10.20 6.55 4.09
CA SER A 28 10.57 6.15 2.72
C SER A 28 11.60 5.03 2.72
N ASN A 29 11.29 3.93 2.03
CA ASN A 29 12.13 2.75 1.83
C ASN A 29 12.80 2.23 3.13
N PRO A 30 12.05 2.04 4.23
CA PRO A 30 12.63 1.51 5.47
C PRO A 30 13.24 0.13 5.24
N SER A 31 14.39 -0.11 5.84
CA SER A 31 15.09 -1.40 5.84
C SER A 31 14.24 -2.51 6.48
N ASN A 32 14.63 -3.77 6.26
CA ASN A 32 13.99 -4.91 6.93
C ASN A 32 14.07 -4.79 8.46
N GLY A 33 15.16 -4.22 9.01
CA GLY A 33 15.28 -4.00 10.45
C GLY A 33 14.25 -2.99 10.96
N GLU A 34 14.11 -1.86 10.27
CA GLU A 34 13.14 -0.81 10.61
C GLU A 34 11.69 -1.30 10.49
N LEU A 35 11.36 -2.03 9.42
CA LEU A 35 10.03 -2.62 9.25
C LEU A 35 9.70 -3.64 10.36
N ARG A 36 10.69 -4.41 10.83
CA ARG A 36 10.48 -5.36 11.94
C ARG A 36 10.23 -4.65 13.27
N LEU A 37 10.86 -3.50 13.50
CA LEU A 37 10.57 -2.68 14.68
C LEU A 37 9.14 -2.11 14.62
N LEU A 38 8.68 -1.69 13.43
CA LEU A 38 7.30 -1.24 13.23
C LEU A 38 6.30 -2.36 13.48
N LEU A 39 6.55 -3.58 12.98
CA LEU A 39 5.72 -4.76 13.25
C LEU A 39 5.61 -5.09 14.75
N GLU A 40 6.70 -4.94 15.52
CA GLU A 40 6.66 -5.18 16.97
C GLU A 40 5.75 -4.19 17.71
N SER A 41 5.44 -3.04 17.09
CA SER A 41 4.52 -2.05 17.63
C SER A 41 3.06 -2.20 17.14
N GLU A 42 2.80 -3.04 16.14
CA GLU A 42 1.47 -3.24 15.57
C GLU A 42 0.55 -3.99 16.55
N PRO A 43 -0.62 -3.43 16.91
CA PRO A 43 -1.57 -4.11 17.78
C PRO A 43 -2.03 -5.46 17.22
N GLY A 44 -1.97 -6.50 18.04
CA GLY A 44 -2.38 -7.85 17.64
C GLY A 44 -1.28 -8.69 16.98
N VAL A 45 -0.15 -8.08 16.58
CA VAL A 45 1.00 -8.81 16.07
C VAL A 45 1.77 -9.48 17.20
N ARG A 46 2.16 -10.75 17.00
CA ARG A 46 2.89 -11.56 17.98
C ARG A 46 4.15 -12.14 17.37
N LYS A 47 5.26 -12.03 18.09
CA LYS A 47 6.53 -12.68 17.72
C LYS A 47 6.56 -14.11 18.23
N THR A 48 6.84 -15.05 17.35
CA THR A 48 7.01 -16.48 17.67
C THR A 48 8.39 -16.76 18.25
N ILE A 49 8.58 -17.95 18.85
CA ILE A 49 9.87 -18.41 19.38
C ILE A 49 10.98 -18.48 18.32
N TYR A 50 10.60 -18.61 17.04
CA TYR A 50 11.52 -18.65 15.90
C TYR A 50 11.82 -17.27 15.32
N GLY A 51 11.29 -16.20 15.92
CA GLY A 51 11.46 -14.83 15.45
C GLY A 51 10.56 -14.46 14.27
N ASN A 52 9.61 -15.29 13.85
CA ASN A 52 8.58 -14.91 12.87
C ASN A 52 7.46 -14.09 13.52
N PHE A 53 6.69 -13.36 12.72
CA PHE A 53 5.52 -12.60 13.19
C PHE A 53 4.22 -13.30 12.78
N VAL A 54 3.23 -13.25 13.67
CA VAL A 54 1.85 -13.72 13.43
C VAL A 54 0.93 -12.52 13.61
N ALA A 55 0.10 -12.27 12.62
CA ALA A 55 -0.92 -11.22 12.62
C ALA A 55 -2.25 -11.85 12.18
N GLU A 56 -3.36 -11.41 12.76
CA GLU A 56 -4.69 -11.75 12.29
C GLU A 56 -5.16 -10.65 11.32
N SER A 57 -5.77 -11.04 10.21
CA SER A 57 -6.25 -10.11 9.18
C SER A 57 -7.65 -10.48 8.74
N GLU A 58 -8.49 -9.48 8.56
CA GLU A 58 -9.75 -9.61 7.81
C GLU A 58 -9.68 -8.76 6.54
N PRO A 59 -10.07 -9.31 5.37
CA PRO A 59 -10.51 -10.69 5.16
C PRO A 59 -9.35 -11.70 5.23
N THR A 60 -9.63 -12.93 5.70
CA THR A 60 -8.64 -14.04 5.72
C THR A 60 -8.29 -14.59 4.33
N SER A 61 -8.98 -14.13 3.29
CA SER A 61 -8.73 -14.50 1.89
C SER A 61 -9.18 -13.39 0.93
N ARG A 62 -9.00 -13.61 -0.39
CA ARG A 62 -9.35 -12.62 -1.42
C ARG A 62 -10.85 -12.30 -1.40
N ALA A 63 -11.18 -11.01 -1.39
CA ALA A 63 -12.55 -10.51 -1.46
C ALA A 63 -13.01 -10.36 -2.93
N ALA A 64 -13.03 -11.48 -3.67
CA ALA A 64 -13.22 -11.49 -5.13
C ALA A 64 -14.50 -10.78 -5.60
N MET A 65 -15.59 -10.90 -4.83
CA MET A 65 -16.88 -10.25 -5.15
C MET A 65 -16.82 -8.71 -5.12
N PHE A 66 -15.80 -8.11 -4.51
CA PHE A 66 -15.59 -6.66 -4.44
C PHE A 66 -14.45 -6.18 -5.36
N THR A 67 -13.82 -7.08 -6.10
CA THR A 67 -12.71 -6.74 -6.99
C THR A 67 -13.25 -6.34 -8.36
N GLN A 68 -12.93 -5.13 -8.81
CA GLN A 68 -13.30 -4.63 -10.14
C GLN A 68 -12.05 -4.27 -10.94
N SER A 69 -12.14 -4.41 -12.26
CA SER A 69 -11.08 -4.09 -13.21
C SER A 69 -11.65 -3.19 -14.31
N SER A 70 -10.87 -2.25 -14.82
CA SER A 70 -11.33 -1.35 -15.90
C SER A 70 -11.64 -2.06 -17.23
N PRO A 71 -11.03 -3.22 -17.57
CA PRO A 71 -11.48 -3.99 -18.75
C PRO A 71 -12.87 -4.60 -18.59
N ASP A 72 -13.25 -4.99 -17.37
CA ASP A 72 -14.50 -5.71 -17.10
C ASP A 72 -15.63 -4.75 -16.65
N TYR A 73 -15.30 -3.57 -16.12
CA TYR A 73 -16.23 -2.59 -15.57
C TYR A 73 -15.92 -1.18 -16.06
N LEU A 74 -16.97 -0.43 -16.44
CA LEU A 74 -16.83 0.96 -16.85
C LEU A 74 -16.67 1.87 -15.64
N PHE A 75 -15.44 2.32 -15.39
CA PHE A 75 -15.16 3.30 -14.35
C PHE A 75 -15.74 4.68 -14.70
N GLY A 76 -16.16 5.41 -13.67
CA GLY A 76 -16.92 6.65 -13.77
C GLY A 76 -16.84 7.49 -12.50
N GLU A 77 -18.01 7.87 -11.97
CA GLU A 77 -18.08 8.77 -10.81
C GLU A 77 -17.72 8.07 -9.51
N GLU A 78 -18.09 6.80 -9.35
CA GLU A 78 -17.80 6.01 -8.15
C GLU A 78 -16.28 5.94 -7.88
N GLU A 79 -15.46 5.73 -8.91
CA GLU A 79 -14.00 5.73 -8.77
C GLU A 79 -13.45 7.13 -8.47
N ARG A 80 -14.05 8.20 -9.00
CA ARG A 80 -13.64 9.57 -8.65
C ARG A 80 -13.91 9.86 -7.17
N GLU A 81 -15.10 9.50 -6.70
CA GLU A 81 -15.45 9.62 -5.29
C GLU A 81 -14.54 8.76 -4.40
N PHE A 82 -14.23 7.54 -4.84
CA PHE A 82 -13.30 6.65 -4.15
C PHE A 82 -11.89 7.25 -4.04
N LEU A 83 -11.35 7.84 -5.11
CA LEU A 83 -10.06 8.53 -5.08
C LEU A 83 -10.05 9.69 -4.06
N VAL A 84 -11.12 10.48 -4.02
CA VAL A 84 -11.28 11.56 -3.02
C VAL A 84 -11.33 10.99 -1.59
N GLN A 85 -11.98 9.85 -1.38
CA GLN A 85 -12.00 9.17 -0.08
C GLN A 85 -10.61 8.68 0.31
N CYS A 86 -9.85 8.09 -0.61
CA CYS A 86 -8.46 7.68 -0.36
C CYS A 86 -7.57 8.86 0.05
N GLU A 87 -7.65 10.00 -0.65
CA GLU A 87 -6.88 11.19 -0.29
C GLU A 87 -7.23 11.69 1.11
N LYS A 88 -8.52 11.73 1.45
CA LYS A 88 -8.98 12.16 2.78
C LYS A 88 -8.51 11.23 3.89
N ALA A 89 -8.65 9.92 3.68
CA ALA A 89 -8.25 8.91 4.66
C ALA A 89 -6.73 8.96 4.91
N LEU A 90 -5.94 8.94 3.83
CA LEU A 90 -4.47 8.86 3.93
C LEU A 90 -3.81 10.20 4.26
N ALA A 91 -4.51 11.34 4.12
CA ALA A 91 -3.97 12.65 4.47
C ALA A 91 -3.70 12.81 5.98
N GLN A 92 -4.40 12.06 6.84
CA GLN A 92 -4.28 12.18 8.29
C GLN A 92 -3.29 11.16 8.89
N GLU A 93 -2.86 10.19 8.09
CA GLU A 93 -2.02 9.09 8.55
C GLU A 93 -0.53 9.38 8.34
N LYS A 94 0.29 8.68 9.12
CA LYS A 94 1.68 8.46 8.75
C LYS A 94 1.75 7.31 7.75
N LEU A 95 2.62 7.43 6.76
CA LEU A 95 2.68 6.50 5.64
C LEU A 95 4.05 5.86 5.53
N ILE A 96 4.08 4.61 5.10
CA ILE A 96 5.26 3.89 4.65
C ILE A 96 5.21 3.83 3.12
N SER A 97 6.29 4.22 2.45
CA SER A 97 6.44 4.10 1.00
C SER A 97 7.60 3.16 0.69
N ILE A 98 7.34 2.08 -0.05
CA ILE A 98 8.39 1.17 -0.54
C ILE A 98 8.33 1.05 -2.06
N ASP A 99 9.50 1.15 -2.69
CA ASP A 99 9.70 0.89 -4.11
C ASP A 99 10.25 -0.53 -4.28
N THR A 100 9.72 -1.25 -5.26
CA THR A 100 10.05 -2.65 -5.46
C THR A 100 9.80 -3.08 -6.90
N ILE A 101 10.46 -4.12 -7.36
CA ILE A 101 10.39 -4.67 -8.71
C ILE A 101 9.41 -5.86 -8.74
N VAL A 102 8.53 -5.85 -9.74
CA VAL A 102 7.61 -6.96 -10.03
C VAL A 102 8.21 -7.85 -11.11
N GLY A 103 8.18 -9.17 -10.89
CA GLY A 103 8.70 -10.16 -11.82
C GLY A 103 9.94 -10.84 -11.25
N ASN A 104 11.11 -10.49 -11.78
CA ASN A 104 12.41 -10.95 -11.33
C ASN A 104 13.41 -9.78 -11.19
N GLU A 105 14.59 -10.06 -10.69
CA GLU A 105 15.68 -9.08 -10.49
C GLU A 105 16.12 -8.29 -11.74
N ASN A 106 15.81 -8.80 -12.94
CA ASN A 106 16.12 -8.15 -14.22
C ASN A 106 14.89 -7.47 -14.85
N SER A 107 13.78 -7.39 -14.12
CA SER A 107 12.54 -6.80 -14.62
C SER A 107 12.58 -5.27 -14.50
N GLU A 108 12.10 -4.59 -15.53
CA GLU A 108 12.07 -3.11 -15.59
C GLU A 108 10.81 -2.52 -14.94
N THR A 109 9.87 -3.38 -14.48
CA THR A 109 8.61 -2.93 -13.88
C THR A 109 8.80 -2.67 -12.40
N THR A 110 8.86 -1.40 -12.03
CA THR A 110 8.84 -0.95 -10.64
C THR A 110 7.41 -0.62 -10.20
N VAL A 111 7.06 -1.03 -8.99
CA VAL A 111 5.84 -0.63 -8.31
C VAL A 111 6.18 0.05 -6.99
N ARG A 112 5.30 0.95 -6.57
CA ARG A 112 5.39 1.63 -5.29
C ARG A 112 4.19 1.26 -4.44
N LEU A 113 4.45 0.81 -3.22
CA LEU A 113 3.44 0.58 -2.21
C LEU A 113 3.43 1.78 -1.27
N ILE A 114 2.27 2.41 -1.10
CA ILE A 114 2.03 3.49 -0.14
C ILE A 114 0.95 3.00 0.79
N VAL A 115 1.31 2.82 2.06
CA VAL A 115 0.46 2.16 3.06
C VAL A 115 0.53 2.93 4.38
N PRO A 116 -0.55 2.93 5.18
CA PRO A 116 -0.52 3.44 6.54
C PRO A 116 0.55 2.80 7.42
N GLU A 117 1.15 3.57 8.34
CA GLU A 117 2.16 3.10 9.31
C GLU A 117 1.58 2.11 10.33
N ASP A 118 0.28 2.17 10.59
CA ASP A 118 -0.43 1.24 11.49
C ASP A 118 -0.68 -0.14 10.88
N LEU A 119 -0.37 -0.33 9.59
CA LEU A 119 -0.41 -1.60 8.88
C LEU A 119 0.99 -2.02 8.34
N PRO A 120 2.03 -2.09 9.19
CA PRO A 120 3.41 -2.38 8.76
C PRO A 120 3.61 -3.82 8.26
N MET A 121 2.65 -4.72 8.49
CA MET A 121 2.59 -6.03 7.82
C MET A 121 2.54 -5.93 6.29
N LEU A 122 1.78 -4.98 5.73
CA LEU A 122 1.64 -4.85 4.27
C LEU A 122 2.96 -4.58 3.54
N PRO A 123 3.79 -3.60 3.94
CA PRO A 123 5.08 -3.38 3.30
C PRO A 123 6.08 -4.51 3.59
N MET A 124 5.97 -5.19 4.74
CA MET A 124 6.78 -6.39 5.01
C MET A 124 6.46 -7.52 4.04
N VAL A 125 5.18 -7.80 3.83
CA VAL A 125 4.71 -8.80 2.85
C VAL A 125 5.16 -8.42 1.45
N GLY A 126 5.06 -7.15 1.07
CA GLY A 126 5.61 -6.63 -0.19
C GLY A 126 7.08 -7.02 -0.38
N ARG A 127 7.93 -6.80 0.63
CA ARG A 127 9.36 -7.19 0.58
C ARG A 127 9.63 -8.69 0.54
N ILE A 128 8.69 -9.53 0.96
CA ILE A 128 8.84 -11.00 0.89
C ILE A 128 8.54 -11.50 -0.53
N PHE A 129 7.56 -10.91 -1.19
CA PHE A 129 7.06 -11.40 -2.48
C PHE A 129 7.62 -10.64 -3.69
N LEU A 130 8.18 -9.45 -3.49
CA LEU A 130 8.68 -8.58 -4.55
C LEU A 130 10.17 -8.33 -4.37
N TYR A 131 10.84 -7.99 -5.47
CA TYR A 131 12.29 -7.80 -5.49
C TYR A 131 12.64 -6.38 -5.04
N PRO A 132 13.63 -6.19 -4.16
CA PRO A 132 14.04 -4.86 -3.71
C PRO A 132 14.65 -4.01 -4.83
#